data_AF-A0A4S2HKD8-F1
#
_entry.id   AF-A0A4S2HKD8-F1
#
_cell.length_a   1.000
_cell.length_b   1.000
_cell.length_c   1.000
_cell.angle_alpha   90.00
_cell.angle_beta   90.00
_cell.angle_gamma   90.00
#
_symmetry.space_group_name_H-M   'P 1'
#
loop_
_entity.id
_entity.type
_entity.pdbx_description
1 polymer ?
#
loop_
_entity_poly.entity_id
_entity_poly.type
_entity_poly.pdbx_seq_one_letter_code
_entity_poly.pdbx_strand_id
1 'polypeptide(L)'
;MADLKALCEEMKKLRKQIDTILYISGYRDYGDLSGLDDYKQIKTAGERQKLEEYRNILYKLDEVQGNLAYYDKPVKEVSTLHMNSDGRYETAKGHYYTSGSGIEFLRTEETYNYDMDKWENARIWTCSQVESRNGEYYIVGYPDVELSSLKVRVRG
;
A
#
# COMPACT_ATOMS: atom_id res chain seq x y z
N MET A 1 -27.83 -0.84 -0.27
CA MET A 1 -26.42 -0.51 0.00
C MET A 1 -25.72 -0.29 -1.34
N ALA A 2 -24.67 0.53 -1.38
CA ALA A 2 -23.85 0.67 -2.57
C ALA A 2 -23.12 -0.66 -2.87
N ASP A 3 -22.90 -0.97 -4.14
CA ASP A 3 -22.12 -2.14 -4.55
C ASP A 3 -20.61 -1.80 -4.62
N LEU A 4 -19.78 -2.84 -4.85
CA LEU A 4 -18.33 -2.67 -4.96
C LEU A 4 -17.95 -1.71 -6.10
N LYS A 5 -18.72 -1.69 -7.19
CA LYS A 5 -18.45 -0.83 -8.34
C LYS A 5 -18.64 0.65 -7.97
N ALA A 6 -19.72 0.98 -7.27
CA ALA A 6 -19.96 2.33 -6.77
C ALA A 6 -18.86 2.77 -5.79
N LEU A 7 -18.42 1.89 -4.88
CA LEU A 7 -17.29 2.18 -3.99
C LEU A 7 -16.00 2.46 -4.76
N CYS A 8 -15.68 1.65 -5.79
CA CYS A 8 -14.52 1.88 -6.64
C CYS A 8 -14.55 3.25 -7.32
N GLU A 9 -15.71 3.71 -7.79
CA GLU A 9 -15.84 5.03 -8.40
C GLU A 9 -15.64 6.17 -7.39
N GLU A 10 -16.15 6.04 -6.17
CA GLU A 10 -15.88 7.00 -5.10
C GLU A 10 -14.40 7.02 -4.68
N MET A 11 -13.74 5.86 -4.61
CA MET A 11 -12.30 5.78 -4.31
C MET A 11 -11.44 6.44 -5.39
N LYS A 12 -11.83 6.36 -6.67
CA LYS A 12 -11.16 7.10 -7.76
C LYS A 12 -11.34 8.61 -7.62
N LYS A 13 -12.52 9.08 -7.20
CA LYS A 13 -12.75 10.51 -6.93
C LYS A 13 -11.90 10.99 -5.75
N LEU A 14 -11.89 10.22 -4.66
CA LEU A 14 -11.06 10.50 -3.49
C LEU A 14 -9.58 10.60 -3.87
N ARG A 15 -9.04 9.68 -4.68
CA ARG A 15 -7.64 9.76 -5.12
C ARG A 15 -7.31 11.09 -5.80
N LYS A 16 -8.16 11.56 -6.71
CA LYS A 16 -7.98 12.84 -7.40
C LYS A 16 -8.01 14.03 -6.44
N GLN A 17 -8.87 13.97 -5.42
CA GLN A 17 -8.93 15.01 -4.40
C GLN A 17 -7.67 15.01 -3.53
N ILE A 18 -7.19 13.82 -3.13
CA ILE A 18 -5.94 13.69 -2.39
C ILE A 18 -4.75 14.25 -3.21
N ASP A 19 -4.65 13.90 -4.49
CA ASP A 19 -3.59 14.44 -5.36
C ASP A 19 -3.64 15.97 -5.45
N THR A 20 -4.83 16.55 -5.57
CA THR A 20 -5.01 18.01 -5.53
C THR A 20 -4.51 18.60 -4.21
N ILE A 21 -4.90 18.02 -3.07
CA ILE A 21 -4.52 18.48 -1.74
C ILE A 21 -2.99 18.41 -1.55
N LEU A 22 -2.35 17.31 -1.95
CA LEU A 22 -0.90 17.13 -1.86
C LEU A 22 -0.14 18.12 -2.75
N TYR A 23 -0.69 18.44 -3.92
CA TYR A 23 -0.13 19.43 -4.83
C TYR A 23 -0.20 20.86 -4.26
N ILE A 24 -1.40 21.32 -3.86
CA ILE A 24 -1.56 22.71 -3.38
C ILE A 24 -0.82 22.99 -2.07
N SER A 25 -0.58 21.94 -1.27
CA SER A 25 0.15 22.06 -0.01
C SER A 25 1.67 22.08 -0.20
N GLY A 26 2.18 21.77 -1.41
CA GLY A 26 3.61 21.56 -1.65
C GLY A 26 4.19 20.39 -0.85
N TYR A 27 3.35 19.50 -0.31
CA TYR A 27 3.79 18.49 0.65
C TYR A 27 4.83 17.53 0.08
N ARG A 28 4.65 17.09 -1.17
CA ARG A 28 5.59 16.14 -1.81
C ARG A 28 6.98 16.73 -2.06
N ASP A 29 7.07 18.05 -2.17
CA ASP A 29 8.34 18.74 -2.44
C ASP A 29 9.09 19.10 -1.15
N TYR A 30 8.36 19.45 -0.09
CA TYR A 30 8.95 19.99 1.15
C TYR A 30 8.73 19.14 2.39
N GLY A 31 7.67 18.34 2.46
CA GLY A 31 7.30 17.47 3.60
C GLY A 31 6.87 18.19 4.88
N ASP A 32 7.14 19.49 5.01
CA ASP A 32 6.91 20.32 6.20
C ASP A 32 5.99 21.53 5.94
N LEU A 33 5.42 21.61 4.72
CA LEU A 33 4.53 22.69 4.27
C LEU A 33 5.20 24.07 4.12
N SER A 34 6.54 24.13 4.13
CA SER A 34 7.29 25.37 3.86
C SER A 34 7.09 25.94 2.45
N GLY A 35 6.48 25.16 1.54
CA GLY A 35 6.03 25.61 0.22
C GLY A 35 4.77 26.47 0.20
N LEU A 36 4.06 26.63 1.32
CA LEU A 36 2.90 27.53 1.39
C LEU A 36 3.34 29.01 1.31
N ASP A 37 2.64 29.80 0.50
CA ASP A 37 2.96 31.23 0.27
C ASP A 37 2.96 32.06 1.56
N ASP A 38 2.09 31.71 2.51
CA ASP A 38 1.94 32.36 3.80
C ASP A 38 2.70 31.68 4.94
N TYR A 39 3.51 30.65 4.66
CA TYR A 39 4.23 29.90 5.70
C TYR A 39 5.03 30.80 6.64
N LYS A 40 5.74 31.79 6.09
CA LYS A 40 6.54 32.76 6.87
C LYS A 40 5.68 33.73 7.68
N GLN A 41 4.39 33.85 7.38
CA GLN A 41 3.41 34.71 8.05
C GLN A 41 2.75 34.01 9.24
N ILE A 42 2.94 32.70 9.42
CA ILE A 42 2.47 31.93 10.58
C ILE A 42 3.22 32.38 11.85
N LYS A 43 2.52 33.06 12.77
CA LYS A 43 3.14 33.63 13.98
C LYS A 43 2.56 33.10 15.29
N THR A 44 1.30 32.68 15.30
CA THR A 44 0.62 32.28 16.52
C THR A 44 0.81 30.79 16.82
N ALA A 45 0.64 30.42 18.10
CA ALA A 45 0.69 29.01 18.50
C ALA A 45 -0.43 28.18 17.83
N GLY A 46 -1.62 28.76 17.66
CA GLY A 46 -2.76 28.08 17.03
C GLY A 46 -2.54 27.79 15.53
N GLU A 47 -1.96 28.73 14.80
CA GLU A 47 -1.60 28.51 13.39
C GLU A 47 -0.52 27.43 13.25
N ARG A 48 0.49 27.42 14.14
CA ARG A 48 1.51 26.37 14.16
C ARG A 48 0.93 25.00 14.47
N GLN A 49 0.03 24.91 15.45
CA GLN A 49 -0.67 23.66 15.73
C GLN A 49 -1.43 23.17 14.49
N LYS A 50 -2.18 24.05 13.83
CA LYS A 50 -2.92 23.70 12.60
C LYS A 50 -1.99 23.17 11.50
N LEU A 51 -0.84 23.80 11.33
CA LEU A 51 0.18 23.38 10.37
C LEU A 51 0.70 21.96 10.66
N GLU A 52 1.04 21.67 11.92
CA GLU A 52 1.50 20.34 12.35
C GLU A 52 0.41 19.26 12.15
N GLU A 53 -0.84 19.56 12.51
CA GLU A 53 -1.95 18.63 12.30
C GLU A 53 -2.17 18.35 10.80
N TYR A 54 -2.10 19.38 9.95
CA TYR A 54 -2.23 19.20 8.51
C TYR A 54 -1.08 18.39 7.93
N ARG A 55 0.15 18.63 8.36
CA ARG A 55 1.32 17.83 7.97
C ARG A 55 1.12 16.35 8.31
N ASN A 56 0.63 16.04 9.52
CA ASN A 56 0.34 14.67 9.94
C ASN A 56 -0.77 14.01 9.12
N ILE A 57 -1.80 14.77 8.74
CA ILE A 57 -2.86 14.29 7.84
C ILE A 57 -2.30 14.03 6.45
N LEU A 58 -1.51 14.94 5.90
CA LEU A 58 -0.95 14.83 4.55
C LEU A 58 0.00 13.65 4.42
N TYR A 59 0.78 13.35 5.46
CA TYR A 59 1.57 12.11 5.54
C TYR A 59 0.69 10.87 5.27
N LYS A 60 -0.43 10.74 5.99
CA LYS A 60 -1.36 9.61 5.81
C LYS A 60 -2.06 9.63 4.46
N LEU A 61 -2.39 10.82 3.94
CA LEU A 61 -3.00 10.96 2.64
C LEU A 61 -2.05 10.55 1.51
N ASP A 62 -0.75 10.84 1.63
CA ASP A 62 0.25 10.40 0.65
C ASP A 62 0.41 8.88 0.67
N GLU A 63 0.41 8.24 1.84
CA GLU A 63 0.36 6.76 1.96
C GLU A 63 -0.89 6.17 1.27
N VAL A 64 -2.07 6.76 1.53
CA VAL A 64 -3.33 6.34 0.88
C VAL A 64 -3.27 6.54 -0.63
N GLN A 65 -2.71 7.67 -1.09
CA GLN A 65 -2.54 7.94 -2.51
C GLN A 65 -1.67 6.87 -3.16
N GLY A 66 -0.52 6.55 -2.55
CA GLY A 66 0.41 5.55 -3.04
C GLY A 66 -0.25 4.17 -3.17
N ASN A 67 -1.03 3.78 -2.16
CA ASN A 67 -1.79 2.53 -2.19
C ASN A 67 -2.82 2.48 -3.32
N LEU A 68 -3.59 3.56 -3.50
CA LEU A 68 -4.56 3.67 -4.59
C LEU A 68 -3.89 3.72 -5.98
N ALA A 69 -2.74 4.37 -6.09
CA ALA A 69 -1.96 4.43 -7.32
C ALA A 69 -1.37 3.06 -7.67
N TYR A 70 -0.86 2.32 -6.68
CA TYR A 70 -0.37 0.96 -6.87
C TYR A 70 -1.48 0.00 -7.31
N TYR A 71 -2.66 0.06 -6.68
CA TYR A 71 -3.78 -0.82 -7.01
C TYR A 71 -4.26 -0.65 -8.46
N ASP A 72 -4.21 0.58 -8.99
CA ASP A 72 -4.58 0.89 -10.37
C ASP A 72 -3.56 0.41 -11.41
N LYS A 73 -2.36 0.01 -11.01
CA LYS A 73 -1.36 -0.54 -11.93
C LYS A 73 -1.82 -1.93 -12.43
N PRO A 74 -1.61 -2.24 -13.72
CA PRO A 74 -1.92 -3.55 -14.26
C PRO A 74 -1.01 -4.63 -13.66
N VAL A 75 -1.50 -5.86 -13.60
CA VAL A 75 -0.69 -7.02 -13.22
C VAL A 75 0.21 -7.40 -14.40
N LYS A 76 1.52 -7.33 -14.20
CA LYS A 76 2.55 -7.66 -15.21
C LYS A 76 3.04 -9.11 -15.11
N GLU A 77 2.94 -9.68 -13.93
CA GLU A 77 3.39 -11.05 -13.65
C GLU A 77 2.54 -11.68 -12.56
N VAL A 78 2.23 -12.96 -12.72
CA VAL A 78 1.81 -13.85 -11.65
C VAL A 78 2.85 -14.96 -11.61
N SER A 79 3.44 -15.20 -10.44
CA SER A 79 4.61 -16.07 -10.28
C SER A 79 4.53 -16.87 -8.99
N THR A 80 5.47 -17.79 -8.84
CA THR A 80 5.74 -18.50 -7.60
C THR A 80 7.16 -18.15 -7.17
N LEU A 81 7.32 -17.72 -5.91
CA LEU A 81 8.61 -17.31 -5.39
C LEU A 81 9.56 -18.51 -5.24
N HIS A 82 10.82 -18.24 -5.51
CA HIS A 82 11.95 -19.12 -5.23
C HIS A 82 13.12 -18.28 -4.72
N MET A 83 14.04 -18.90 -3.97
CA MET A 83 15.25 -18.23 -3.51
C MET A 83 16.31 -18.29 -4.60
N ASN A 84 16.92 -17.14 -4.89
CA ASN A 84 17.99 -17.01 -5.87
C ASN A 84 19.38 -17.24 -5.24
N SER A 85 20.44 -17.17 -6.07
CA SER A 85 21.82 -17.39 -5.63
C SER A 85 22.32 -16.37 -4.59
N ASP A 86 21.68 -15.20 -4.52
CA ASP A 86 22.03 -14.13 -3.59
C ASP A 86 21.23 -14.22 -2.28
N GLY A 87 20.46 -15.29 -2.08
CA GLY A 87 19.64 -15.51 -0.89
C GLY A 87 18.39 -14.64 -0.83
N ARG A 88 17.92 -14.10 -1.97
CA ARG A 88 16.70 -13.29 -2.05
C ARG A 88 15.57 -14.08 -2.70
N TYR A 89 14.36 -13.85 -2.25
CA TYR A 89 13.18 -14.38 -2.93
C TYR A 89 12.92 -13.59 -4.21
N GLU A 90 12.72 -14.30 -5.32
CA GLU A 90 12.43 -13.69 -6.61
C GLU A 90 11.34 -14.42 -7.40
N THR A 91 10.77 -13.70 -8.35
CA THR A 91 9.86 -14.23 -9.35
C THR A 91 10.63 -14.84 -10.52
N ALA A 92 9.97 -15.67 -11.34
CA ALA A 92 10.59 -16.26 -12.53
C ALA A 92 11.12 -15.23 -13.55
N LYS A 93 10.63 -13.99 -13.52
CA LYS A 93 11.15 -12.89 -14.37
C LYS A 93 12.21 -12.02 -13.69
N GLY A 94 12.71 -12.43 -12.52
CA GLY A 94 13.80 -11.76 -11.81
C GLY A 94 13.38 -10.55 -10.98
N HIS A 95 12.08 -10.37 -10.69
CA HIS A 95 11.67 -9.40 -9.66
C HIS A 95 11.97 -10.00 -8.29
N TYR A 96 12.91 -9.40 -7.56
CA TYR A 96 13.32 -9.87 -6.24
C TYR A 96 12.85 -8.92 -5.13
N TYR A 97 12.71 -9.47 -3.92
CA TYR A 97 12.22 -8.76 -2.75
C TYR A 97 13.35 -8.52 -1.73
N THR A 98 13.31 -7.37 -1.08
CA THR A 98 14.15 -7.00 0.06
C THR A 98 13.28 -6.45 1.19
N SER A 99 13.86 -6.19 2.37
CA SER A 99 13.21 -5.35 3.38
C SER A 99 12.72 -4.04 2.75
N GLY A 100 11.49 -3.62 3.07
CA GLY A 100 10.83 -2.48 2.45
C GLY A 100 10.05 -2.78 1.18
N SER A 101 10.24 -3.93 0.54
CA SER A 101 9.53 -4.24 -0.72
C SER A 101 8.06 -4.51 -0.48
N GLY A 102 7.18 -3.82 -1.21
CA GLY A 102 5.76 -4.19 -1.27
C GLY A 102 5.58 -5.54 -1.97
N ILE A 103 4.73 -6.40 -1.41
CA ILE A 103 4.41 -7.72 -1.95
C ILE A 103 2.90 -7.89 -2.06
N GLU A 104 2.47 -8.53 -3.15
CA GLU A 104 1.08 -8.94 -3.35
C GLU A 104 1.03 -10.46 -3.51
N PHE A 105 0.53 -11.16 -2.49
CA PHE A 105 0.57 -12.62 -2.41
C PHE A 105 -0.83 -13.21 -2.25
N LEU A 106 -0.99 -14.46 -2.66
CA LEU A 106 -2.26 -15.17 -2.62
C LEU A 106 -2.35 -16.00 -1.34
N ARG A 107 -3.19 -15.59 -0.40
CA ARG A 107 -3.48 -16.36 0.82
C ARG A 107 -4.83 -17.06 0.74
N THR A 108 -5.03 -18.03 1.62
CA THR A 108 -6.33 -18.68 1.84
C THR A 108 -6.91 -18.14 3.14
N GLU A 109 -8.19 -17.81 3.14
CA GLU A 109 -8.93 -17.35 4.31
C GLU A 109 -10.30 -18.03 4.33
N GLU A 110 -10.75 -18.43 5.52
CA GLU A 110 -12.11 -18.95 5.69
C GLU A 110 -13.10 -17.78 5.63
N THR A 111 -14.03 -17.85 4.70
CA THR A 111 -15.03 -16.80 4.46
C THR A 111 -16.42 -17.41 4.39
N TYR A 112 -17.42 -16.62 4.79
CA TYR A 112 -18.80 -17.07 4.70
C TYR A 112 -19.36 -16.87 3.29
N ASN A 113 -19.76 -17.96 2.65
CA ASN A 113 -20.46 -17.95 1.38
C ASN A 113 -21.97 -17.83 1.64
N TYR A 114 -22.51 -16.63 1.40
CA TYR A 114 -23.93 -16.32 1.61
C TYR A 114 -24.87 -17.02 0.63
N ASP A 115 -24.41 -17.37 -0.58
CA ASP A 115 -25.24 -18.07 -1.57
C ASP A 115 -25.44 -19.54 -1.20
N MET A 116 -24.44 -20.14 -0.56
CA MET A 116 -24.43 -21.54 -0.15
C MET A 116 -24.70 -21.75 1.36
N ASP A 117 -24.86 -20.66 2.11
CA ASP A 117 -25.06 -20.64 3.56
C ASP A 117 -24.03 -21.50 4.34
N LYS A 118 -22.73 -21.37 3.98
CA LYS A 118 -21.64 -22.15 4.58
C LYS A 118 -20.31 -21.42 4.58
N TRP A 119 -19.41 -21.84 5.45
CA TRP A 119 -18.01 -21.41 5.42
C TRP A 119 -17.23 -22.13 4.32
N GLU A 120 -16.36 -21.40 3.61
CA GLU A 120 -15.45 -21.95 2.61
C GLU A 120 -14.09 -21.25 2.62
N ASN A 121 -13.08 -21.95 2.13
CA ASN A 121 -11.73 -21.43 1.97
C ASN A 121 -11.62 -20.62 0.67
N ALA A 122 -11.61 -19.30 0.77
CA ALA A 122 -11.44 -18.39 -0.36
C ALA A 122 -9.97 -18.02 -0.57
N ARG A 123 -9.58 -17.80 -1.83
CA ARG A 123 -8.23 -17.32 -2.18
C ARG A 123 -8.24 -15.81 -2.37
N ILE A 124 -7.44 -15.09 -1.60
CA ILE A 124 -7.45 -13.63 -1.54
C ILE A 124 -6.05 -13.07 -1.83
N TRP A 125 -5.97 -12.20 -2.84
CA TRP A 125 -4.77 -11.41 -3.08
C TRP A 125 -4.63 -10.35 -2.00
N THR A 126 -3.49 -10.36 -1.32
CA THR A 126 -3.22 -9.53 -0.14
C THR A 126 -1.96 -8.73 -0.37
N CYS A 127 -2.04 -7.41 -0.15
CA CYS A 127 -0.87 -6.54 -0.17
C CYS A 127 -0.25 -6.45 1.22
N SER A 128 1.06 -6.50 1.31
CA SER A 128 1.82 -6.20 2.52
C SER A 128 3.26 -5.80 2.14
N GLN A 129 4.17 -5.83 3.10
CA GLN A 129 5.58 -5.51 2.96
C GLN A 129 6.44 -6.70 3.40
N VAL A 130 7.49 -6.98 2.63
CA VAL A 130 8.53 -7.92 3.01
C VAL A 130 9.48 -7.24 3.97
N GLU A 131 9.81 -7.92 5.05
CA GLU A 131 10.85 -7.52 5.99
C GLU A 131 11.78 -8.69 6.29
N SER A 132 12.88 -8.40 6.99
CA SER A 132 13.82 -9.42 7.43
C SER A 132 14.20 -9.22 8.89
N ARG A 133 14.37 -10.33 9.60
CA ARG A 133 14.89 -10.36 10.96
C ARG A 133 15.88 -11.51 11.08
N ASN A 134 17.09 -11.22 11.54
CA ASN A 134 18.16 -12.21 11.71
C ASN A 134 18.48 -13.02 10.43
N GLY A 135 18.33 -12.41 9.25
CA GLY A 135 18.59 -13.05 7.96
C GLY A 135 17.41 -13.85 7.38
N GLU A 136 16.28 -13.93 8.09
CA GLU A 136 15.07 -14.58 7.59
C GLU A 136 14.04 -13.55 7.13
N TYR A 137 13.48 -13.78 5.93
CA TYR A 137 12.42 -12.94 5.38
C TYR A 137 11.05 -13.34 5.92
N TYR A 138 10.21 -12.34 6.19
CA TYR A 138 8.82 -12.52 6.58
C TYR A 138 7.93 -11.44 5.95
N ILE A 139 6.62 -11.66 5.95
CA ILE A 139 5.63 -10.69 5.49
C ILE A 139 5.04 -9.98 6.72
N VAL A 140 5.06 -8.65 6.74
CA VAL A 140 4.51 -7.86 7.85
C VAL A 140 3.02 -8.17 8.04
N GLY A 141 2.61 -8.47 9.27
CA GLY A 141 1.24 -8.88 9.59
C GLY A 141 0.89 -10.34 9.23
N TYR A 142 1.79 -11.06 8.57
CA TYR A 142 1.63 -12.45 8.15
C TYR A 142 2.92 -13.25 8.40
N PRO A 143 3.44 -13.30 9.65
CA PRO A 143 4.73 -13.93 9.96
C PRO A 143 4.74 -15.43 9.67
N ASP A 144 3.59 -16.09 9.69
CA ASP A 144 3.45 -17.54 9.47
C ASP A 144 3.36 -17.92 7.98
N VAL A 145 3.35 -16.94 7.07
CA VAL A 145 3.31 -17.21 5.62
C VAL A 145 4.72 -17.49 5.12
N GLU A 146 4.94 -18.72 4.66
CA GLU A 146 6.20 -19.11 4.04
C GLU A 146 6.36 -18.46 2.65
N LEU A 147 7.48 -17.77 2.42
CA LEU A 147 7.78 -17.16 1.12
C LEU A 147 8.19 -18.19 0.07
N SER A 148 8.77 -19.31 0.48
CA SER A 148 9.13 -20.39 -0.44
C SER A 148 7.89 -20.95 -1.12
N SER A 149 7.91 -21.01 -2.45
CA SER A 149 6.77 -21.45 -3.26
C SER A 149 5.50 -20.59 -3.09
N LEU A 150 5.61 -19.39 -2.52
CA LEU A 150 4.48 -18.49 -2.35
C LEU A 150 4.02 -17.93 -3.70
N LYS A 151 2.72 -18.01 -3.97
CA LYS A 151 2.14 -17.43 -5.18
C LYS A 151 1.99 -15.93 -5.02
N VAL A 152 2.60 -15.18 -5.91
CA VAL A 152 2.64 -13.71 -5.91
C VAL A 152 2.16 -13.13 -7.24
N ARG A 153 1.84 -11.84 -7.24
CA ARG A 153 1.69 -11.05 -8.45
C ARG A 153 2.41 -9.72 -8.33
N VAL A 154 2.93 -9.24 -9.46
CA VAL A 154 3.67 -7.98 -9.55
C VAL A 154 2.90 -7.02 -10.45
N ARG A 155 2.73 -5.78 -9.98
CA ARG A 155 2.11 -4.70 -10.75
C ARG A 155 3.16 -3.68 -11.18
N GLY A 156 2.95 -3.04 -12.32
CA GLY A 156 3.83 -1.98 -12.80
C GLY A 156 3.39 -1.37 -14.10
#